data_AF-A0A8T5S8I1-F1
#
_entry.id   AF-A0A8T5S8I1-F1
#
_cell.length_a   1.000
_cell.length_b   1.000
_cell.length_c   1.000
_cell.angle_alpha   90.00
_cell.angle_beta   90.00
_cell.angle_gamma   90.00
#
_symmetry.space_group_name_H-M   'P 1'
#
loop_
_entity.id
_entity.type
_entity.pdbx_description
1 polymer ?
#
loop_
_entity_poly.entity_id
_entity_poly.type
_entity_poly.pdbx_seq_one_letter_code
_entity_poly.pdbx_strand_id
1 'polypeptide(L)'
;MIIRKLEVPSTRQYCDYNIQKAISKEIFDEKTHSMKTKEISFENDMSLNQIESEVSSILRQNNFHIVETELDPINSELTGVKGFAEGKYDKQEIALIIKVKKVTEGNNLITIVAMSKKEWVAKEVLKDINVKSNNLKSTHELLREYSEKIEAVMEKIADLEDFLTKNLGPELEKLRDVLNRYNQAEISRSELINRGADLIGKNFLTAFIKRYFSEEMNLQKKE
;
A
#
# COMPACT_ATOMS: atom_id res chain seq x y z
N MET A 1 -24.53 0.18 -30.49
CA MET A 1 -23.60 0.99 -29.69
C MET A 1 -22.83 0.06 -28.77
N ILE A 2 -21.61 -0.34 -29.17
CA ILE A 2 -20.80 -1.30 -28.41
C ILE A 2 -20.04 -0.49 -27.36
N ILE A 3 -20.43 -0.63 -26.09
CA ILE A 3 -19.61 -0.15 -24.98
C ILE A 3 -18.43 -1.11 -24.90
N ARG A 4 -17.32 -0.76 -25.58
CA ARG A 4 -16.05 -1.45 -25.35
C ARG A 4 -15.72 -1.25 -23.86
N LYS A 5 -15.53 -2.35 -23.13
CA LYS A 5 -14.82 -2.32 -21.86
C LYS A 5 -13.52 -1.58 -22.14
N LEU A 6 -13.34 -0.41 -21.54
CA LEU A 6 -12.02 0.20 -21.45
C LEU A 6 -11.23 -0.76 -20.58
N GLU A 7 -10.51 -1.68 -21.22
CA GLU A 7 -9.43 -2.41 -20.58
C GLU A 7 -8.44 -1.33 -20.14
N VAL A 8 -8.43 -1.06 -18.83
CA VAL A 8 -7.44 -0.19 -18.21
C VAL A 8 -6.10 -0.89 -18.49
N PRO A 9 -5.15 -0.25 -19.19
CA PRO A 9 -3.84 -0.84 -19.42
C PRO A 9 -3.24 -1.26 -18.08
N SER A 10 -2.63 -2.44 -18.02
CA SER A 10 -2.01 -3.04 -16.82
C SER A 10 -0.96 -2.17 -16.11
N THR A 11 -0.62 -1.01 -16.68
CA THR A 11 0.35 -0.03 -16.22
C THR A 11 -0.25 1.20 -15.56
N ARG A 12 -1.55 1.46 -15.73
CA ARG A 12 -2.19 2.69 -15.23
C ARG A 12 -3.08 2.38 -14.05
N GLN A 13 -2.74 2.95 -12.91
CA GLN A 13 -3.52 2.85 -11.69
C GLN A 13 -4.89 3.48 -11.96
N TYR A 14 -5.96 2.74 -11.64
CA TYR A 14 -7.33 3.20 -11.76
C TYR A 14 -7.54 4.58 -11.13
N CYS A 15 -6.92 4.85 -9.98
CA CYS A 15 -6.98 6.12 -9.27
C CYS A 15 -6.37 7.32 -10.02
N ASP A 16 -5.52 7.09 -11.04
CA ASP A 16 -4.99 8.18 -11.89
C ASP A 16 -6.08 8.81 -12.76
N TYR A 17 -7.22 8.12 -12.92
CA TYR A 17 -8.39 8.59 -13.64
C TYR A 17 -9.46 9.19 -12.74
N ASN A 18 -9.17 9.35 -11.46
CA ASN A 18 -10.06 10.04 -10.53
C ASN A 18 -9.86 11.56 -10.60
N ILE A 19 -10.94 12.29 -10.35
CA ILE A 19 -10.92 13.72 -10.05
C ILE A 19 -11.44 13.92 -8.63
N GLN A 20 -10.77 14.81 -7.89
CA GLN A 20 -11.24 15.23 -6.58
C GLN A 20 -12.61 15.90 -6.71
N LYS A 21 -13.58 15.45 -5.93
CA LYS A 21 -14.92 16.03 -5.91
C LYS A 21 -15.27 16.43 -4.49
N ALA A 22 -15.31 17.74 -4.25
CA ALA A 22 -15.68 18.29 -2.95
C ALA A 22 -17.14 17.98 -2.62
N ILE A 23 -17.38 17.40 -1.45
CA ILE A 23 -18.72 17.11 -0.91
C ILE A 23 -18.69 17.26 0.61
N SER A 24 -19.84 17.53 1.23
CA SER A 24 -19.96 17.56 2.70
C SER A 24 -20.08 16.16 3.30
N LYS A 25 -19.91 16.06 4.63
CA LYS A 25 -20.10 14.81 5.39
C LYS A 25 -21.50 14.21 5.16
N GLU A 26 -22.53 15.05 5.21
CA GLU A 26 -23.93 14.63 5.05
C GLU A 26 -24.16 14.03 3.66
N ILE A 27 -23.64 14.67 2.62
CA ILE A 27 -23.73 14.18 1.24
C ILE A 27 -22.94 12.88 1.06
N PHE A 28 -21.78 12.76 1.71
CA PHE A 28 -20.99 11.52 1.70
C PHE A 28 -21.79 10.37 2.31
N ASP A 29 -22.35 10.58 3.50
CA ASP A 29 -23.10 9.55 4.23
C ASP A 29 -24.38 9.14 3.44
N GLU A 30 -25.09 10.09 2.83
CA GLU A 30 -26.25 9.81 1.95
C GLU A 30 -25.85 8.96 0.73
N LYS A 31 -24.79 9.36 0.03
CA LYS A 31 -24.36 8.67 -1.21
C LYS A 31 -23.86 7.27 -0.94
N THR A 32 -23.09 7.09 0.14
CA THR A 32 -22.44 5.81 0.45
C THR A 32 -23.40 4.74 0.92
N HIS A 33 -24.56 5.11 1.47
CA HIS A 33 -25.58 4.16 1.95
C HIS A 33 -26.06 3.16 0.89
N SER A 34 -26.02 3.53 -0.40
CA SER A 34 -26.46 2.69 -1.52
C SER A 34 -25.32 2.05 -2.32
N MET A 35 -24.07 2.28 -1.94
CA MET A 35 -22.90 1.79 -2.68
C MET A 35 -22.53 0.37 -2.28
N LYS A 36 -21.95 -0.38 -3.23
CA LYS A 36 -21.34 -1.67 -2.96
C LYS A 36 -19.97 -1.45 -2.34
N THR A 37 -19.63 -2.27 -1.34
CA THR A 37 -18.40 -2.15 -0.59
C THR A 37 -17.42 -3.28 -0.90
N LYS A 38 -16.14 -2.95 -0.81
CA LYS A 38 -15.04 -3.91 -0.66
C LYS A 38 -14.09 -3.38 0.39
N GLU A 39 -13.41 -4.29 1.06
CA GLU A 39 -12.44 -3.93 2.08
C GLU A 39 -11.20 -4.80 2.02
N ILE A 40 -10.11 -4.23 2.53
CA ILE A 40 -8.87 -4.91 2.86
C ILE A 40 -8.47 -4.47 4.27
N SER A 41 -7.82 -5.37 5.00
CA SER A 41 -7.30 -5.07 6.33
C SER A 41 -5.88 -5.58 6.48
N PHE A 42 -5.06 -4.83 7.20
CA PHE A 42 -3.68 -5.20 7.48
C PHE A 42 -3.19 -4.59 8.79
N GLU A 43 -2.15 -5.20 9.34
CA GLU A 43 -1.51 -4.75 10.58
C GLU A 43 -0.54 -3.58 10.32
N ASN A 44 -0.47 -2.68 11.28
CA ASN A 44 0.38 -1.50 11.29
C ASN A 44 1.00 -1.29 12.67
N ASP A 45 2.28 -0.93 12.69
CA ASP A 45 3.12 -0.71 13.87
C ASP A 45 3.41 0.78 14.15
N MET A 46 2.71 1.69 13.47
CA MET A 46 2.90 3.13 13.58
C MET A 46 2.05 3.76 14.68
N SER A 47 2.45 4.95 15.14
CA SER A 47 1.59 5.78 16.00
C SER A 47 0.41 6.36 15.22
N LEU A 48 -0.69 6.70 15.91
CA LEU A 48 -1.89 7.27 15.27
C LEU A 48 -1.58 8.53 14.45
N ASN A 49 -0.72 9.43 14.94
CA ASN A 49 -0.34 10.65 14.22
C ASN A 49 0.40 10.34 12.90
N GLN A 50 1.22 9.28 12.88
CA GLN A 50 1.89 8.85 11.66
C GLN A 50 0.90 8.21 10.68
N ILE A 51 -0.03 7.40 11.18
CA ILE A 51 -1.10 6.80 10.38
C ILE A 51 -1.94 7.89 9.72
N GLU A 52 -2.36 8.91 10.47
CA GLU A 52 -3.16 10.03 9.94
C GLU A 52 -2.47 10.74 8.79
N SER A 53 -1.19 11.06 8.98
CA SER A 53 -0.36 11.73 7.98
C SER A 53 -0.24 10.89 6.70
N GLU A 54 0.07 9.60 6.86
CA GLU A 54 0.29 8.70 5.72
C GLU A 54 -1.01 8.38 4.99
N VAL A 55 -2.11 8.16 5.71
CA VAL A 55 -3.45 7.97 5.13
C VAL A 55 -3.88 9.20 4.34
N SER A 56 -3.68 10.40 4.90
CA SER A 56 -3.99 11.65 4.20
C SER A 56 -3.14 11.82 2.93
N SER A 57 -1.87 11.44 3.00
CA SER A 57 -0.97 11.43 1.84
C SER A 57 -1.48 10.49 0.75
N ILE A 58 -1.84 9.25 1.11
CA ILE A 58 -2.39 8.24 0.18
C ILE A 58 -3.65 8.78 -0.50
N LEU A 59 -4.62 9.33 0.24
CA LEU A 59 -5.84 9.86 -0.36
C LEU A 59 -5.56 10.99 -1.35
N ARG A 60 -4.69 11.95 -0.99
CA ARG A 60 -4.31 13.07 -1.87
C ARG A 60 -3.60 12.60 -3.14
N GLN A 61 -2.67 11.66 -3.02
CA GLN A 61 -1.95 11.07 -4.16
C GLN A 61 -2.85 10.25 -5.09
N ASN A 62 -4.06 9.90 -4.65
CA ASN A 62 -5.05 9.14 -5.43
C ASN A 62 -6.26 10.00 -5.85
N ASN A 63 -6.12 11.32 -5.81
CA ASN A 63 -7.15 12.27 -6.21
C ASN A 63 -8.47 12.13 -5.45
N PHE A 64 -8.40 11.77 -4.16
CA PHE A 64 -9.55 11.84 -3.25
C PHE A 64 -9.59 13.20 -2.57
N HIS A 65 -10.77 13.81 -2.56
CA HIS A 65 -11.09 14.91 -1.66
C HIS A 65 -11.30 14.34 -0.26
N ILE A 66 -10.55 14.84 0.73
CA ILE A 66 -10.74 14.44 2.13
C ILE A 66 -11.99 15.16 2.64
N VAL A 67 -13.03 14.38 2.94
CA VAL A 67 -14.32 14.89 3.44
C VAL A 67 -14.23 15.17 4.94
N GLU A 68 -13.57 14.28 5.66
CA GLU A 68 -13.54 14.28 7.10
C GLU A 68 -12.36 13.48 7.64
N THR A 69 -11.83 13.96 8.77
CA THR A 69 -10.82 13.28 9.57
C THR A 69 -11.26 13.32 11.03
N GLU A 70 -11.69 12.18 11.59
CA GLU A 70 -12.09 12.06 13.00
C GLU A 70 -11.31 10.93 13.68
N LEU A 71 -10.05 11.18 14.03
CA LEU A 71 -9.30 10.25 14.88
C LEU A 71 -9.53 10.58 16.34
N ASP A 72 -10.55 9.97 16.95
CA ASP A 72 -10.79 10.06 18.40
C ASP A 72 -9.89 9.05 19.14
N PRO A 73 -8.93 9.51 19.98
CA PRO A 73 -8.05 8.63 20.74
C PRO A 73 -8.74 7.90 21.91
N ILE A 74 -9.98 8.25 22.27
CA ILE A 74 -10.68 7.75 23.47
C ILE A 74 -11.59 6.55 23.15
N ASN A 75 -12.18 6.50 21.96
CA ASN A 75 -13.08 5.41 21.55
C ASN A 75 -12.32 4.26 20.84
N SER A 76 -12.63 3.03 21.22
CA SER A 76 -12.01 1.79 20.72
C SER A 76 -12.26 1.50 19.23
N GLU A 77 -13.11 2.29 18.58
CA GLU A 77 -13.40 2.26 17.14
C GLU A 77 -13.10 3.64 16.54
N LEU A 78 -11.89 3.87 15.99
CA LEU A 78 -11.56 5.16 15.37
C LEU A 78 -12.32 5.30 14.04
N THR A 79 -13.03 6.41 13.89
CA THR A 79 -13.76 6.82 12.68
C THR A 79 -12.78 7.52 11.73
N GLY A 80 -11.90 6.74 11.09
CA GLY A 80 -10.79 7.31 10.35
C GLY A 80 -11.16 8.07 9.06
N VAL A 81 -10.18 8.29 8.19
CA VAL A 81 -10.26 9.31 7.13
C VAL A 81 -11.23 8.93 6.02
N LYS A 82 -12.15 9.83 5.68
CA LYS A 82 -13.11 9.68 4.57
C LYS A 82 -12.61 10.44 3.33
N GLY A 83 -12.55 9.75 2.20
CA GLY A 83 -12.16 10.30 0.91
C GLY A 83 -13.26 10.13 -0.13
N PHE A 84 -13.48 11.13 -0.98
CA PHE A 84 -14.42 11.06 -2.09
C PHE A 84 -13.80 11.49 -3.42
N ALA A 85 -14.11 10.76 -4.48
CA ALA A 85 -13.64 11.03 -5.83
C ALA A 85 -14.71 10.68 -6.87
N GLU A 86 -14.50 11.16 -8.09
CA GLU A 86 -15.31 10.82 -9.25
C GLU A 86 -14.40 10.40 -10.41
N GLY A 87 -14.79 9.37 -11.17
CA GLY A 87 -14.09 8.97 -12.38
C GLY A 87 -14.18 10.06 -13.45
N LYS A 88 -13.03 10.43 -14.02
CA LYS A 88 -12.88 11.53 -15.00
C LYS A 88 -13.78 11.33 -16.22
N TYR A 89 -13.90 10.10 -16.73
CA TYR A 89 -14.57 9.78 -17.99
C TYR A 89 -15.96 9.15 -17.80
N ASP A 90 -16.11 8.25 -16.84
CA ASP A 90 -17.33 7.47 -16.62
C ASP A 90 -18.24 8.04 -15.52
N LYS A 91 -17.77 9.11 -14.86
CA LYS A 91 -18.47 9.81 -13.79
C LYS A 91 -18.91 8.89 -12.65
N GLN A 92 -18.19 7.78 -12.46
CA GLN A 92 -18.46 6.88 -11.35
C GLN A 92 -18.01 7.52 -10.06
N GLU A 93 -18.91 7.59 -9.09
CA GLU A 93 -18.60 8.07 -7.76
C GLU A 93 -17.91 6.95 -6.96
N ILE A 94 -16.88 7.35 -6.23
CA ILE A 94 -16.03 6.47 -5.45
C ILE A 94 -15.84 7.10 -4.07
N ALA A 95 -16.12 6.31 -3.05
CA ALA A 95 -15.83 6.68 -1.67
C ALA A 95 -14.79 5.72 -1.07
N LEU A 96 -13.96 6.26 -0.19
CA LEU A 96 -13.00 5.54 0.61
C LEU A 96 -13.23 5.89 2.07
N ILE A 97 -13.21 4.88 2.93
CA ILE A 97 -13.15 5.05 4.39
C ILE A 97 -11.97 4.25 4.88
N ILE A 98 -11.03 4.89 5.55
CA ILE A 98 -9.88 4.22 6.16
C ILE A 98 -10.11 4.22 7.67
N LYS A 99 -10.39 3.05 8.24
CA LYS A 99 -10.65 2.85 9.67
C LYS A 99 -9.38 2.35 10.35
N VAL A 100 -9.16 2.80 11.58
CA VAL A 100 -8.04 2.35 12.41
C VAL A 100 -8.63 1.75 13.69
N LYS A 101 -8.19 0.56 14.06
CA LYS A 101 -8.57 -0.08 15.31
C LYS A 101 -7.32 -0.45 16.08
N LYS A 102 -7.18 0.09 17.29
CA LYS A 102 -6.08 -0.32 18.18
C LYS A 102 -6.33 -1.75 18.65
N VAL A 103 -5.37 -2.65 18.40
CA VAL A 103 -5.48 -4.07 18.79
C VAL A 103 -4.70 -4.33 20.08
N THR A 104 -3.45 -3.89 20.13
CA THR A 104 -2.59 -3.95 21.32
C THR A 104 -1.79 -2.66 21.48
N GLU A 105 -1.02 -2.54 22.56
CA GLU A 105 0.00 -1.51 22.67
C GLU A 105 1.03 -1.70 21.55
N GLY A 106 1.15 -0.72 20.65
CA GLY A 106 2.05 -0.76 19.50
C GLY A 106 1.51 -1.41 18.21
N ASN A 107 0.31 -2.01 18.20
CA ASN A 107 -0.27 -2.59 16.98
C ASN A 107 -1.67 -2.06 16.69
N ASN A 108 -1.87 -1.64 15.46
CA ASN A 108 -3.14 -1.18 14.91
C ASN A 108 -3.56 -2.09 13.76
N LEU A 109 -4.86 -2.31 13.63
CA LEU A 109 -5.48 -2.89 12.45
C LEU A 109 -6.04 -1.74 11.61
N ILE A 110 -5.53 -1.59 10.40
CA ILE A 110 -6.04 -0.62 9.43
C ILE A 110 -6.98 -1.37 8.48
N THR A 111 -8.20 -0.86 8.32
CA THR A 111 -9.18 -1.37 7.36
C THR A 111 -9.51 -0.29 6.35
N ILE A 112 -9.23 -0.56 5.08
CA ILE A 112 -9.53 0.34 3.96
C ILE A 112 -10.79 -0.18 3.27
N VAL A 113 -11.86 0.61 3.29
CA VAL A 113 -13.15 0.29 2.68
C VAL A 113 -13.35 1.17 1.46
N ALA A 114 -13.36 0.58 0.27
CA ALA A 114 -13.73 1.27 -0.97
C ALA A 114 -15.20 0.99 -1.30
N MET A 115 -15.88 2.02 -1.79
CA MET A 115 -17.30 1.96 -2.13
C MET A 115 -17.55 2.57 -3.50
N SER A 116 -18.40 1.91 -4.28
CA SER A 116 -18.90 2.45 -5.54
C SER A 116 -20.21 1.77 -5.94
N LYS A 117 -20.98 2.38 -6.84
CA LYS A 117 -22.18 1.74 -7.43
C LYS A 117 -21.83 0.43 -8.15
N LYS A 118 -20.60 0.33 -8.69
CA LYS A 118 -20.10 -0.85 -9.37
C LYS A 118 -19.03 -1.54 -8.51
N GLU A 119 -19.26 -2.79 -8.15
CA GLU A 119 -18.35 -3.55 -7.28
C GLU A 119 -16.93 -3.66 -7.85
N TRP A 120 -16.79 -3.82 -9.17
CA TRP A 120 -15.48 -3.94 -9.81
C TRP A 120 -14.66 -2.64 -9.68
N VAL A 121 -15.31 -1.47 -9.65
CA VAL A 121 -14.63 -0.18 -9.43
C VAL A 121 -14.00 -0.16 -8.04
N ALA A 122 -14.75 -0.57 -7.01
CA ALA A 122 -14.22 -0.66 -5.65
C ALA A 122 -13.03 -1.63 -5.56
N LYS A 123 -13.05 -2.76 -6.29
CA LYS A 123 -11.92 -3.71 -6.35
C LYS A 123 -10.67 -3.09 -6.96
N GLU A 124 -10.79 -2.39 -8.09
CA GLU A 124 -9.63 -1.76 -8.75
C GLU A 124 -9.04 -0.62 -7.90
N VAL A 125 -9.89 0.20 -7.27
CA VAL A 125 -9.44 1.24 -6.32
C VAL A 125 -8.65 0.62 -5.16
N LEU A 126 -9.13 -0.50 -4.59
CA LEU A 126 -8.40 -1.16 -3.50
C LEU A 126 -7.06 -1.73 -3.94
N LYS A 127 -6.93 -2.25 -5.17
CA LYS A 127 -5.64 -2.72 -5.67
C LYS A 127 -4.61 -1.59 -5.69
N ASP A 128 -4.98 -0.44 -6.22
CA ASP A 128 -4.10 0.73 -6.28
C ASP A 128 -3.73 1.24 -4.88
N ILE A 129 -4.74 1.39 -4.03
CA ILE A 129 -4.54 1.87 -2.66
C ILE A 129 -3.71 0.87 -1.85
N ASN A 130 -3.90 -0.44 -2.03
CA ASN A 130 -3.13 -1.46 -1.33
C ASN A 130 -1.62 -1.34 -1.60
N VAL A 131 -1.23 -1.12 -2.86
CA VAL A 131 0.19 -0.94 -3.24
C VAL A 131 0.74 0.35 -2.62
N LYS A 132 -0.01 1.46 -2.69
CA LYS A 132 0.40 2.74 -2.10
C LYS A 132 0.39 2.73 -0.57
N SER A 133 -0.32 1.79 0.04
CA SER A 133 -0.39 1.59 1.49
C SER A 133 0.76 0.73 2.03
N ASN A 134 1.76 0.36 1.22
CA ASN A 134 2.91 -0.40 1.71
C ASN A 134 3.64 0.32 2.86
N ASN A 135 3.64 1.65 2.89
CA ASN A 135 4.15 2.43 4.02
C ASN A 135 3.31 2.29 5.29
N LEU A 136 2.05 1.90 5.22
CA LEU A 136 1.21 1.62 6.38
C LEU A 136 1.31 0.15 6.85
N LYS A 137 1.81 -0.78 6.05
CA LYS A 137 1.90 -2.18 6.44
C LYS A 137 3.05 -2.44 7.41
N SER A 138 2.83 -3.31 8.40
CA SER A 138 3.90 -3.81 9.27
C SER A 138 4.96 -4.58 8.47
N THR A 139 6.14 -4.78 9.08
CA THR A 139 7.21 -5.59 8.46
C THR A 139 6.72 -7.01 8.16
N HIS A 140 5.99 -7.64 9.08
CA HIS A 140 5.45 -9.00 8.89
C HIS A 140 4.46 -9.06 7.72
N GLU A 141 3.58 -8.05 7.59
CA GLU A 141 2.62 -7.99 6.49
C GLU A 141 3.34 -7.88 5.13
N LEU A 142 4.34 -7.01 5.03
CA LEU A 142 5.14 -6.87 3.79
C LEU A 142 5.90 -8.14 3.45
N LEU A 143 6.47 -8.79 4.45
CA LEU A 143 7.18 -10.06 4.27
C LEU A 143 6.24 -11.13 3.70
N ARG A 144 5.03 -11.25 4.26
CA ARG A 144 4.00 -12.18 3.77
C ARG A 144 3.59 -11.92 2.33
N GLU A 145 3.45 -10.65 1.93
CA GLU A 145 2.96 -10.28 0.59
C GLU A 145 4.04 -10.32 -0.50
N TYR A 146 5.30 -10.06 -0.13
CA TYR A 146 6.39 -9.82 -1.08
C TYR A 146 7.55 -10.82 -1.02
N SER A 147 7.61 -11.77 -0.08
CA SER A 147 8.75 -12.69 0.05
C SER A 147 9.17 -13.34 -1.28
N GLU A 148 8.25 -14.01 -1.97
CA GLU A 148 8.53 -14.66 -3.26
C GLU A 148 8.98 -13.67 -4.35
N LYS A 149 8.38 -12.48 -4.38
CA LYS A 149 8.73 -11.43 -5.34
C LYS A 149 10.12 -10.86 -5.06
N ILE A 150 10.47 -10.70 -3.78
CA ILE A 150 11.78 -10.26 -3.33
C ILE A 150 12.82 -11.32 -3.70
N GLU A 151 12.55 -12.61 -3.49
CA GLU A 151 13.46 -13.69 -3.91
C GLU A 151 13.75 -13.63 -5.41
N ALA A 152 12.71 -13.46 -6.24
CA ALA A 152 12.85 -13.36 -7.69
C ALA A 152 13.61 -12.11 -8.14
N VAL A 153 13.46 -10.98 -7.43
CA VAL A 153 14.24 -9.76 -7.70
C VAL A 153 15.69 -9.94 -7.28
N MET A 154 15.95 -10.50 -6.10
CA MET A 154 17.30 -10.74 -5.59
C MET A 154 18.13 -11.59 -6.54
N GLU A 155 17.54 -12.60 -7.18
CA GLU A 155 18.22 -13.45 -8.15
C GLU A 155 18.75 -12.69 -9.38
N LYS A 156 18.07 -11.59 -9.75
CA LYS A 156 18.44 -10.75 -10.89
C LYS A 156 19.48 -9.67 -10.52
N ILE A 157 19.79 -9.50 -9.23
CA ILE A 157 20.76 -8.52 -8.76
C ILE A 157 22.16 -9.12 -8.91
N ALA A 158 22.93 -8.58 -9.85
CA ALA A 158 24.30 -9.05 -10.11
C ALA A 158 25.25 -8.84 -8.93
N ASP A 159 25.11 -7.71 -8.24
CA ASP A 159 25.89 -7.36 -7.04
C ASP A 159 24.94 -6.97 -5.92
N LEU A 160 24.64 -7.95 -5.06
CA LEU A 160 23.69 -7.77 -3.96
C LEU A 160 24.24 -6.83 -2.88
N GLU A 161 25.55 -6.86 -2.63
CA GLU A 161 26.18 -6.05 -1.58
C GLU A 161 26.21 -4.57 -1.98
N ASP A 162 26.58 -4.25 -3.21
CA ASP A 162 26.49 -2.88 -3.75
C ASP A 162 25.04 -2.37 -3.75
N PHE A 163 24.08 -3.22 -4.14
CA PHE A 163 22.66 -2.87 -4.08
C PHE A 163 22.22 -2.53 -2.66
N LEU A 164 22.53 -3.40 -1.68
CA LEU A 164 22.16 -3.18 -0.28
C LEU A 164 22.86 -1.95 0.30
N THR A 165 24.14 -1.73 -0.04
CA THR A 165 24.91 -0.55 0.39
C THR A 165 24.23 0.74 -0.07
N LYS A 166 23.78 0.79 -1.33
CA LYS A 166 23.10 1.97 -1.89
C LYS A 166 21.73 2.24 -1.27
N ASN A 167 21.02 1.21 -0.83
CA ASN A 167 19.64 1.35 -0.35
C ASN A 167 19.51 1.43 1.17
N LEU A 168 20.44 0.82 1.92
CA LEU A 168 20.39 0.75 3.39
C LEU A 168 21.45 1.64 4.04
N GLY A 169 22.53 1.97 3.32
CA GLY A 169 23.61 2.80 3.84
C GLY A 169 24.17 2.26 5.16
N PRO A 170 24.21 3.05 6.24
CA PRO A 170 24.74 2.62 7.53
C PRO A 170 24.01 1.43 8.17
N GLU A 171 22.73 1.21 7.84
CA GLU A 171 21.97 0.09 8.43
C GLU A 171 22.47 -1.27 7.96
N LEU A 172 23.18 -1.33 6.82
CA LEU A 172 23.79 -2.56 6.30
C LEU A 172 24.75 -3.21 7.31
N GLU A 173 25.39 -2.42 8.19
CA GLU A 173 26.28 -2.96 9.22
C GLU A 173 25.58 -3.95 10.14
N LYS A 174 24.26 -3.79 10.38
CA LYS A 174 23.45 -4.76 11.15
C LYS A 174 23.30 -6.11 10.45
N LEU A 175 23.53 -6.17 9.14
CA LEU A 175 23.38 -7.37 8.30
C LEU A 175 24.68 -8.01 7.85
N ARG A 176 25.85 -7.43 8.16
CA ARG A 176 27.14 -7.94 7.66
C ARG A 176 27.32 -9.44 7.90
N ASP A 177 27.07 -9.89 9.12
CA ASP A 177 27.25 -11.31 9.47
C ASP A 177 26.28 -12.20 8.69
N VAL A 178 25.03 -11.78 8.52
CA VAL A 178 24.02 -12.52 7.76
C VAL A 178 24.38 -12.58 6.27
N LEU A 179 24.83 -11.46 5.71
CA LEU A 179 25.23 -11.37 4.30
C LEU A 179 26.48 -12.20 4.01
N ASN A 180 27.47 -12.20 4.90
CA ASN A 180 28.67 -13.05 4.79
C ASN A 180 28.31 -14.53 4.76
N ARG A 181 27.41 -14.97 5.65
CA ARG A 181 26.93 -16.36 5.69
C ARG A 181 26.16 -16.72 4.42
N TYR A 182 25.37 -15.79 3.87
CA TYR A 182 24.70 -15.99 2.59
C TYR A 182 25.70 -16.14 1.44
N ASN A 183 26.72 -15.27 1.37
CA ASN A 183 27.77 -15.33 0.35
C ASN A 183 28.62 -16.61 0.44
N GLN A 184 28.74 -17.19 1.63
CA GLN A 184 29.38 -18.48 1.87
C GLN A 184 28.44 -19.68 1.65
N ALA A 185 27.21 -19.44 1.18
CA ALA A 185 26.16 -20.44 0.97
C ALA A 185 25.75 -21.22 2.24
N GLU A 186 25.98 -20.66 3.44
CA GLU A 186 25.57 -21.28 4.71
C GLU A 186 24.07 -21.11 4.99
N ILE A 187 23.47 -20.03 4.47
CA ILE A 187 22.04 -19.75 4.61
C ILE A 187 21.39 -19.57 3.25
N SER A 188 20.10 -19.90 3.18
CA SER A 188 19.31 -19.69 1.97
C SER A 188 18.95 -18.21 1.77
N ARG A 189 18.53 -17.87 0.55
CA ARG A 189 18.00 -16.55 0.22
C ARG A 189 16.76 -16.21 1.07
N SER A 190 15.86 -17.17 1.24
CA SER A 190 14.68 -17.03 2.08
C SER A 190 15.06 -16.70 3.52
N GLU A 191 16.08 -17.37 4.07
CA GLU A 191 16.60 -17.05 5.39
C GLU A 191 17.24 -15.66 5.46
N LEU A 192 18.02 -15.25 4.44
CA LEU A 192 18.54 -13.88 4.36
C LEU A 192 17.40 -12.83 4.39
N ILE A 193 16.29 -13.08 3.69
CA ILE A 193 15.15 -12.17 3.67
C ILE A 193 14.49 -12.07 5.05
N ASN A 194 14.23 -13.21 5.69
CA ASN A 194 13.63 -13.24 7.03
C ASN A 194 14.53 -12.53 8.06
N ARG A 195 15.83 -12.87 8.09
CA ARG A 195 16.80 -12.22 9.00
C ARG A 195 16.97 -10.73 8.69
N GLY A 196 16.95 -10.35 7.41
CA GLY A 196 16.94 -8.97 6.94
C GLY A 196 15.77 -8.17 7.50
N ALA A 197 14.57 -8.75 7.38
CA ALA A 197 13.35 -8.19 7.94
C ALA A 197 13.40 -8.09 9.48
N ASP A 198 13.96 -9.08 10.17
CA ASP A 198 14.07 -9.05 11.64
C ASP A 198 15.03 -7.97 12.15
N LEU A 199 16.18 -7.80 11.48
CA LEU A 199 17.27 -6.92 11.96
C LEU A 199 17.11 -5.46 11.53
N ILE A 200 16.59 -5.23 10.32
CA ILE A 200 16.46 -3.88 9.73
C ILE A 200 14.98 -3.49 9.59
N GLY A 201 14.07 -4.44 9.64
CA GLY A 201 12.64 -4.16 9.52
C GLY A 201 12.24 -3.82 8.09
N LYS A 202 11.21 -2.97 8.01
CA LYS A 202 10.61 -2.49 6.77
C LYS A 202 11.58 -1.88 5.77
N ASN A 203 12.64 -1.21 6.22
CA ASN A 203 13.61 -0.56 5.34
C ASN A 203 14.27 -1.58 4.41
N PHE A 204 14.62 -2.76 4.94
CA PHE A 204 15.18 -3.86 4.17
C PHE A 204 14.22 -4.33 3.06
N LEU A 205 12.97 -4.63 3.42
CA LEU A 205 11.96 -5.09 2.46
C LEU A 205 11.66 -4.02 1.40
N THR A 206 11.58 -2.75 1.83
CA THR A 206 11.24 -1.62 0.96
C THR A 206 12.26 -1.42 -0.17
N ALA A 207 13.55 -1.69 0.08
CA ALA A 207 14.59 -1.62 -0.96
C ALA A 207 14.27 -2.53 -2.14
N PHE A 208 13.92 -3.79 -1.86
CA PHE A 208 13.57 -4.78 -2.89
C PHE A 208 12.21 -4.51 -3.52
N ILE A 209 11.21 -4.10 -2.73
CA ILE A 209 9.87 -3.78 -3.24
C ILE A 209 9.94 -2.61 -4.24
N LYS A 210 10.73 -1.57 -3.96
CA LYS A 210 10.97 -0.46 -4.90
C LYS A 210 11.59 -0.95 -6.22
N ARG A 211 12.55 -1.87 -6.12
CA ARG A 211 13.20 -2.47 -7.30
C ARG A 211 12.21 -3.30 -8.12
N TYR A 212 11.40 -4.13 -7.47
CA TYR A 212 10.35 -4.93 -8.10
C TYR A 212 9.44 -4.08 -8.98
N PHE A 213 8.83 -3.03 -8.41
CA PHE A 213 7.92 -2.16 -9.17
C PHE A 213 8.65 -1.39 -10.29
N SER A 214 9.92 -1.02 -10.08
CA SER A 214 10.71 -0.37 -11.13
C SER A 214 10.97 -1.30 -12.32
N GLU A 215 11.14 -2.61 -12.10
CA GLU A 215 11.34 -3.60 -13.16
C GLU A 215 10.04 -3.89 -13.92
N GLU A 216 8.92 -4.07 -13.22
CA GLU A 216 7.61 -4.29 -13.86
C GLU A 216 7.22 -3.11 -14.77
N MET A 217 7.39 -1.88 -14.30
CA MET A 217 7.11 -0.68 -15.09
C MET A 217 7.99 -0.56 -16.35
N ASN A 218 9.19 -1.14 -16.35
CA ASN A 218 10.11 -1.10 -17.49
C ASN A 218 9.84 -2.21 -18.51
N LEU A 219 9.37 -3.37 -18.07
CA LEU A 219 8.95 -4.46 -18.96
C LEU A 219 7.74 -4.04 -19.79
N GLN A 220 6.80 -3.32 -19.19
CA GLN A 220 5.57 -2.89 -19.85
C GLN A 220 5.72 -1.67 -20.78
N LYS A 221 6.89 -1.01 -20.80
CA LYS A 221 7.22 0.05 -21.79
C LYS A 221 7.81 -0.51 -23.08
N LYS A 222 8.15 -1.80 -23.10
CA LYS A 222 8.76 -2.49 -24.25
C LYS A 222 7.74 -3.27 -25.08
N GLU A 223 6.48 -3.31 -24.65
CA GLU A 223 5.32 -3.82 -25.39
C GLU A 223 4.55 -2.66 -26.04
#